data_AF-Q32PD3-F1
#
_entry.id   AF-Q32PD3-F1
#
_cell.length_a   1.000
_cell.length_b   1.000
_cell.length_c   1.000
_cell.angle_alpha   90.00
_cell.angle_beta   90.00
_cell.angle_gamma   90.00
#
_symmetry.space_group_name_H-M   'P 1'
#
loop_
_entity.id
_entity.type
_entity.pdbx_description
1 polymer ?
#
loop_
_entity_poly.entity_id
_entity_poly.type
_entity_poly.pdbx_seq_one_letter_code
_entity_poly.pdbx_strand_id
1 'polypeptide(L)'
;MAERRRHKKRIQEVGEPSKEEKAVAKFLRFNCPTKSTNMMGHRVDYFIASKAVDCLLDSKWAKAKKGEEALFTTRESVVDYCNRLLKKQFFHRALKVMKMKYEKDIKKEKKKKK
;
A
#
# COMPACT_ATOMS: atom_id res chain seq x y z
N MET A 1 -16.38 -16.12 12.31
CA MET A 1 -17.15 -15.30 13.27
C MET A 1 -16.35 -14.10 13.81
N ALA A 2 -15.11 -14.30 14.30
CA ALA A 2 -14.29 -13.21 14.87
C ALA A 2 -13.89 -12.10 13.87
N GLU A 3 -13.54 -12.47 12.63
CA GLU A 3 -13.14 -11.51 11.61
C GLU A 3 -14.28 -10.56 11.20
N ARG A 4 -15.50 -11.09 11.01
CA ARG A 4 -16.71 -10.29 10.73
C ARG A 4 -17.03 -9.31 11.86
N ARG A 5 -16.79 -9.68 13.13
CA ARG A 5 -16.96 -8.77 14.28
C ARG A 5 -15.92 -7.65 14.28
N ARG A 6 -14.66 -7.94 13.93
CA ARG A 6 -13.60 -6.93 13.78
C ARG A 6 -13.87 -5.97 12.63
N HIS A 7 -14.35 -6.49 11.50
CA HIS A 7 -14.73 -5.67 10.35
C HIS A 7 -15.88 -4.72 10.69
N LYS A 8 -16.93 -5.21 11.36
CA LYS A 8 -18.09 -4.39 11.77
C LYS A 8 -17.71 -3.29 12.76
N LYS A 9 -16.91 -3.59 13.80
CA LYS A 9 -16.40 -2.57 14.74
C LYS A 9 -15.57 -1.50 14.03
N ARG A 10 -14.74 -1.90 13.06
CA ARG A 10 -13.85 -0.98 12.36
C ARG A 10 -14.55 -0.09 11.33
N ILE A 11 -15.59 -0.59 10.66
CA ILE A 11 -16.47 0.26 9.85
C ILE A 11 -17.15 1.31 10.75
N GLN A 12 -17.52 0.93 11.97
CA GLN A 12 -18.11 1.85 12.94
C GLN A 12 -17.13 2.95 13.39
N GLU A 13 -15.83 2.64 13.49
CA GLU A 13 -14.79 3.60 13.89
C GLU A 13 -14.25 4.47 12.75
N VAL A 14 -14.07 3.92 11.55
CA VAL A 14 -13.36 4.59 10.43
C VAL A 14 -14.33 5.04 9.33
N GLY A 15 -15.58 4.61 9.40
CA GLY A 15 -16.60 4.87 8.39
C GLY A 15 -16.44 4.00 7.15
N GLU A 16 -17.51 3.90 6.37
CA GLU A 16 -17.47 3.20 5.08
C GLU A 16 -16.51 3.89 4.09
N PRO A 17 -15.91 3.12 3.17
CA PRO A 17 -15.06 3.68 2.12
C PRO A 17 -15.88 4.53 1.15
N SER A 18 -15.57 5.83 1.08
CA SER A 18 -16.20 6.78 0.15
C SER A 18 -15.89 6.43 -1.30
N LYS A 19 -16.74 6.90 -2.24
CA LYS A 19 -16.50 6.77 -3.69
C LYS A 19 -15.16 7.39 -4.09
N GLU A 20 -14.80 8.53 -3.48
CA GLU A 20 -13.51 9.20 -3.74
C GLU A 20 -12.33 8.37 -3.22
N GLU A 21 -12.42 7.85 -2.01
CA GLU A 21 -11.37 7.00 -1.43
C GLU A 21 -11.14 5.73 -2.28
N LYS A 22 -12.22 5.14 -2.81
CA LYS A 22 -12.13 4.03 -3.77
C LYS A 22 -11.44 4.46 -5.07
N ALA A 23 -11.75 5.65 -5.59
CA ALA A 23 -11.14 6.18 -6.79
C ALA A 23 -9.64 6.46 -6.59
N VAL A 24 -9.26 7.07 -5.46
CA VAL A 24 -7.86 7.32 -5.08
C VAL A 24 -7.10 6.01 -4.91
N ALA A 25 -7.69 5.02 -4.22
CA ALA A 25 -7.07 3.71 -4.06
C ALA A 25 -6.89 2.98 -5.39
N LYS A 26 -7.87 3.08 -6.30
CA LYS A 26 -7.76 2.56 -7.66
C LYS A 26 -6.64 3.25 -8.42
N PHE A 27 -6.53 4.58 -8.32
CA PHE A 27 -5.47 5.34 -8.96
C PHE A 27 -4.09 4.90 -8.45
N LEU A 28 -3.91 4.78 -7.13
CA LEU A 28 -2.66 4.29 -6.53
C LEU A 28 -2.28 2.91 -7.07
N ARG A 29 -3.24 1.98 -7.20
CA ARG A 29 -2.98 0.63 -7.71
C ARG A 29 -2.42 0.62 -9.13
N PHE A 30 -2.89 1.50 -10.01
CA PHE A 30 -2.56 1.47 -11.44
C PHE A 30 -1.50 2.50 -11.86
N ASN A 31 -1.29 3.57 -11.08
CA ASN A 31 -0.40 4.67 -11.43
C ASN A 31 0.84 4.77 -10.53
N CYS A 32 0.78 4.25 -9.30
CA CYS A 32 1.96 4.23 -8.44
C CYS A 32 2.92 3.13 -8.91
N PRO A 33 4.24 3.39 -9.01
CA PRO A 33 5.22 2.35 -9.28
C PRO A 33 5.12 1.21 -8.24
N THR A 34 4.83 0.01 -8.72
CA THR A 34 4.73 -1.21 -7.90
C THR A 34 5.80 -2.21 -8.27
N LYS A 35 6.08 -3.12 -7.33
CA LYS A 35 6.95 -4.27 -7.54
C LYS A 35 6.21 -5.53 -7.08
N SER A 36 6.19 -6.56 -7.91
CA SER A 36 5.66 -7.87 -7.51
C SER A 36 6.67 -8.62 -6.65
N THR A 37 6.18 -9.31 -5.62
CA THR A 37 6.97 -10.23 -4.80
C THR A 37 6.11 -11.39 -4.31
N ASN A 38 6.73 -12.37 -3.66
CA ASN A 38 6.02 -13.44 -2.98
C ASN A 38 6.10 -13.19 -1.47
N MET A 39 4.94 -13.08 -0.82
CA MET A 39 4.81 -12.93 0.62
C MET A 39 3.97 -14.09 1.15
N MET A 40 4.61 -14.96 1.93
CA MET A 40 3.98 -16.16 2.53
C MET A 40 3.24 -17.05 1.51
N GLY A 41 3.81 -17.26 0.32
CA GLY A 41 3.22 -18.08 -0.73
C GLY A 41 2.27 -17.31 -1.65
N HIS A 42 1.85 -16.10 -1.27
CA HIS A 42 0.98 -15.27 -2.08
C HIS A 42 1.77 -14.28 -2.91
N ARG A 43 1.49 -14.20 -4.21
CA ARG A 43 2.03 -13.14 -5.06
C ARG A 43 1.32 -11.83 -4.69
N VAL A 44 2.10 -10.85 -4.27
CA VAL A 44 1.62 -9.53 -3.86
C VAL A 44 2.39 -8.45 -4.58
N ASP A 45 1.72 -7.35 -4.89
CA ASP A 45 2.35 -6.14 -5.38
C ASP A 45 2.50 -5.16 -4.22
N TYR A 46 3.68 -4.57 -4.09
CA TYR A 46 3.96 -3.54 -3.09
C TYR A 46 4.44 -2.27 -3.76
N PHE A 47 4.16 -1.13 -3.12
CA PHE A 47 4.66 0.17 -3.51
C PHE A 47 5.45 0.80 -2.36
N ILE A 48 6.24 1.83 -2.69
CA ILE A 48 6.99 2.60 -1.71
C ILE A 48 6.18 3.83 -1.34
N ALA A 49 6.03 4.11 -0.04
CA ALA A 49 5.22 5.23 0.45
C ALA A 49 5.65 6.60 -0.14
N SER A 50 6.96 6.85 -0.27
CA SER A 50 7.45 8.09 -0.89
C SER A 50 6.95 8.25 -2.33
N LYS A 51 6.99 7.18 -3.13
CA LYS A 51 6.50 7.17 -4.52
C LYS A 51 4.98 7.32 -4.60
N ALA A 52 4.23 6.75 -3.66
CA ALA A 52 2.79 6.96 -3.59
C ALA A 52 2.43 8.42 -3.27
N VAL A 53 3.18 9.06 -2.38
CA VAL A 53 2.99 10.48 -2.06
C VAL A 53 3.23 11.36 -3.28
N ASP A 54 4.35 11.14 -3.97
CA ASP A 54 4.67 11.89 -5.20
C ASP A 54 3.60 11.67 -6.27
N CYS A 55 3.15 10.42 -6.46
CA CYS A 55 2.09 10.06 -7.42
C CYS A 55 0.75 10.75 -7.12
N LEU A 56 0.38 10.90 -5.84
CA LEU A 56 -0.84 11.60 -5.44
C LEU A 56 -0.72 13.11 -5.59
N LEU A 57 0.45 13.70 -5.33
CA LEU A 57 0.72 15.12 -5.58
C LEU A 57 0.71 15.47 -7.07
N ASP A 58 0.98 14.50 -7.95
CA ASP A 58 0.88 14.68 -9.39
C ASP A 58 -0.52 14.47 -9.97
N SER A 59 -1.45 13.97 -9.14
CA SER A 59 -2.79 13.59 -9.56
C SER A 59 -3.75 14.79 -9.68
N LYS A 60 -4.92 14.52 -10.27
CA LYS A 60 -6.02 15.49 -10.34
C LYS A 60 -6.52 15.99 -8.97
N TRP A 61 -6.25 15.25 -7.89
CA TRP A 61 -6.66 15.61 -6.53
C TRP A 61 -5.73 16.64 -5.87
N ALA A 62 -4.52 16.80 -6.41
CA ALA A 62 -3.58 17.84 -6.00
C ALA A 62 -3.60 19.04 -6.96
N LYS A 63 -3.78 18.78 -8.26
CA LYS A 63 -3.88 19.79 -9.31
C LYS A 63 -5.33 20.29 -9.45
N ALA A 64 -5.87 20.86 -8.38
CA ALA A 64 -7.22 21.43 -8.41
C ALA A 64 -7.37 22.42 -9.57
N LYS A 65 -8.49 22.31 -10.31
CA LYS A 65 -8.90 23.36 -11.24
C LYS A 65 -9.45 24.55 -10.45
N LYS A 66 -9.34 25.74 -11.02
CA LYS A 66 -9.87 26.99 -10.45
C LYS A 66 -11.35 26.79 -10.06
N GLY A 67 -11.63 26.71 -8.76
CA GLY A 67 -12.99 26.54 -8.20
C GLY A 67 -13.28 25.19 -7.53
N GLU A 68 -12.40 24.19 -7.58
CA GLU A 68 -12.50 22.95 -6.80
C GLU A 68 -11.48 22.95 -5.65
N GLU A 69 -11.88 22.49 -4.46
CA GLU A 69 -10.95 22.33 -3.35
C GLU A 69 -9.99 21.17 -3.63
N ALA A 70 -8.69 21.44 -3.62
CA ALA A 70 -7.67 20.40 -3.75
C ALA A 70 -7.75 19.47 -2.54
N LEU A 71 -7.95 18.18 -2.80
CA LEU A 71 -7.92 17.12 -1.80
C LEU A 71 -6.53 16.97 -1.18
N PHE A 72 -5.48 17.30 -1.93
CA PHE A 72 -4.09 17.26 -1.50
C PHE A 72 -3.42 18.61 -1.73
N THR A 73 -3.03 19.29 -0.66
CA THR A 73 -2.36 20.60 -0.72
C THR A 73 -0.89 20.50 -0.38
N THR A 74 -0.55 19.72 0.64
CA THR A 74 0.82 19.50 1.11
C THR A 74 1.18 18.03 1.11
N ARG A 75 2.50 17.74 1.16
CA ARG A 75 2.99 16.37 1.31
C ARG A 75 2.41 15.68 2.55
N GLU A 76 2.25 16.44 3.63
CA GLU A 76 1.68 15.97 4.90
C GLU A 76 0.21 15.58 4.76
N SER A 77 -0.58 16.39 4.05
CA SER A 77 -2.01 16.09 3.78
C SER A 77 -2.18 14.73 3.08
N VAL A 78 -1.26 14.40 2.17
CA VAL A 78 -1.24 13.12 1.46
C VAL A 78 -0.87 11.97 2.38
N VAL A 79 0.09 12.18 3.29
CA VAL A 79 0.50 11.18 4.27
C VAL A 79 -0.66 10.86 5.23
N ASP A 80 -1.35 11.87 5.73
CA ASP A 80 -2.51 11.69 6.60
C ASP A 80 -3.67 10.99 5.90
N TYR A 81 -3.92 11.34 4.64
CA TYR A 81 -4.90 10.64 3.83
C TYR A 81 -4.53 9.17 3.58
N CYS A 82 -3.27 8.89 3.26
CA CYS A 82 -2.77 7.52 3.12
C CYS A 82 -2.93 6.72 4.43
N ASN A 83 -2.72 7.34 5.60
CA ASN A 83 -2.96 6.71 6.89
C ASN A 83 -4.44 6.36 7.10
N ARG A 84 -5.38 7.19 6.64
CA ARG A 84 -6.80 6.86 6.63
C ARG A 84 -7.11 5.67 5.72
N LEU A 85 -6.56 5.65 4.49
CA LEU A 85 -6.74 4.53 3.57
C LEU A 85 -6.20 3.20 4.13
N LEU A 86 -5.06 3.24 4.83
CA LEU A 86 -4.49 2.11 5.55
C LEU A 86 -5.46 1.61 6.65
N LYS A 87 -6.00 2.54 7.44
CA LYS A 87 -7.04 2.27 8.45
C LYS A 87 -8.36 1.79 7.86
N LYS A 88 -8.58 1.88 6.53
CA LYS A 88 -9.71 1.29 5.80
C LYS A 88 -9.38 -0.03 5.06
N GLN A 89 -8.14 -0.55 5.17
CA GLN A 89 -7.63 -1.76 4.47
C GLN A 89 -7.63 -1.64 2.94
N PHE A 90 -7.49 -0.45 2.38
CA PHE A 90 -7.23 -0.36 0.94
C PHE A 90 -5.87 -0.99 0.57
N PHE A 91 -4.93 -0.95 1.51
CA PHE A 91 -3.64 -1.61 1.43
C PHE A 91 -3.14 -1.92 2.84
N HIS A 92 -2.07 -2.71 2.92
CA HIS A 92 -1.44 -3.13 4.16
C HIS A 92 0.01 -2.65 4.18
N ARG A 93 0.50 -2.31 5.38
CA ARG A 93 1.91 -2.00 5.58
C ARG A 93 2.70 -3.30 5.72
N ALA A 94 3.81 -3.40 5.00
CA ALA A 94 4.71 -4.54 5.08
C ALA A 94 6.16 -4.08 5.28
N LEU A 95 6.95 -4.90 5.95
CA LEU A 95 8.40 -4.71 6.09
C LEU A 95 9.12 -5.62 5.10
N LYS A 96 9.97 -5.02 4.27
CA LYS A 96 10.80 -5.79 3.33
C LYS A 96 11.99 -6.37 4.09
N VAL A 97 11.97 -7.68 4.30
CA VAL A 97 13.10 -8.42 4.88
C VAL A 97 13.97 -8.96 3.74
N MET A 98 15.22 -8.52 3.66
CA MET A 98 16.20 -9.15 2.78
C MET A 98 16.64 -10.46 3.44
N LYS A 99 16.43 -11.59 2.77
CA LYS A 99 17.05 -12.84 3.21
C LYS A 99 18.55 -12.69 3.01
N MET A 100 19.32 -12.54 4.09
CA MET A 100 20.74 -12.86 4.05
C MET A 100 20.86 -14.33 3.65
N LYS A 101 21.59 -14.62 2.57
CA LYS A 101 21.93 -16.01 2.22
C LYS A 101 22.74 -16.57 3.37
N TYR A 102 22.14 -17.42 4.20
CA TYR A 102 22.89 -18.21 5.17
C TYR A 102 23.73 -19.23 4.41
N GLU A 103 25.03 -19.31 4.71
CA GLU A 103 26.01 -20.19 4.06
C GLU A 103 25.65 -21.68 4.05
N LYS A 104 24.62 -22.10 4.80
CA LYS A 104 24.17 -23.51 4.87
C LYS A 104 23.63 -24.07 3.55
N ASP A 105 23.16 -23.22 2.63
CA ASP A 105 22.71 -23.69 1.31
C ASP A 105 23.89 -23.94 0.35
N ILE A 106 25.05 -23.30 0.55
CA ILE A 106 26.26 -23.52 -0.28
C ILE A 106 26.82 -24.95 -0.08
N LYS A 107 26.66 -25.53 1.13
CA LYS A 107 27.10 -26.91 1.42
C LYS A 107 26.19 -27.98 0.80
N LYS A 108 24.90 -27.70 0.53
CA LYS A 108 24.00 -28.65 -0.14
C LYS A 108 24.26 -28.73 -1.65
N GLU A 109 24.66 -27.64 -2.29
CA GLU A 109 25.06 -27.66 -3.71
C GLU A 109 26.38 -28.40 -3.96
N LYS A 110 27.37 -28.28 -3.06
CA LYS A 110 28.63 -29.05 -3.19
C LYS A 110 28.48 -30.56 -2.97
N LYS A 111 27.40 -31.02 -2.33
CA LYS A 111 27.15 -32.45 -2.06
C LYS A 111 26.36 -33.18 -3.16
N LYS A 112 25.77 -32.45 -4.11
CA LYS A 112 25.08 -33.00 -5.29
C LYS A 112 25.96 -33.14 -6.53
N LYS A 113 27.22 -32.70 -6.45
CA LYS A 113 28.20 -32.69 -7.56
C LYS A 113 29.35 -33.69 -7.37
N LYS A 114 29.23 -34.61 -6.40
CA LYS A 114 30.23 -35.65 -6.14
C LYS A 114 29.57 -37.02 -6.25
#